data_AF-G2ZJD6-F1
#
_entry.id   AF-G2ZJD6-F1
#
_cell.length_a   1.000
_cell.length_b   1.000
_cell.length_c   1.000
_cell.angle_alpha   90.00
_cell.angle_beta   90.00
_cell.angle_gamma   90.00
#
_symmetry.space_group_name_H-M   'P 1'
#
loop_
_entity.id
_entity.type
_entity.pdbx_description
1 polymer ?
#
loop_
_entity_poly.entity_id
_entity_poly.type
_entity_poly.pdbx_seq_one_letter_code
_entity_poly.pdbx_strand_id
1 'polypeptide(L)' 'MGEGVSEMRIDVGAGYRVYYTRQGTVVYILLTGGNKATQAQDIKQAIRMARDLKESGHD' A
#
# COMPACT_ATOMS: atom_id res chain seq x y z
N MET A 1 1.38 -9.57 5.18
CA MET A 1 1.87 -8.60 4.18
C MET A 1 2.85 -9.34 3.31
N GLY A 2 2.56 -9.44 2.01
CA GLY A 2 3.37 -10.17 1.03
C GLY A 2 3.39 -9.37 -0.28
N GLU A 3 4.32 -9.73 -1.18
CA GLU A 3 4.40 -9.22 -2.56
C GLU A 3 4.95 -7.79 -2.75
N GLY A 4 5.65 -7.26 -1.75
CA GLY A 4 6.31 -5.94 -1.84
C GLY A 4 5.43 -4.77 -1.41
N VAL A 5 4.29 -5.04 -0.75
CA VAL A 5 3.45 -4.03 -0.08
C VAL A 5 3.78 -3.97 1.41
N SER A 6 3.96 -2.75 1.91
CA SER A 6 4.17 -2.41 3.32
C SER A 6 3.00 -1.59 3.85
N GLU A 7 2.72 -1.64 5.15
CA GLU A 7 1.72 -0.83 5.85
C GLU A 7 2.42 0.14 6.80
N MET A 8 1.98 1.40 6.79
CA MET A 8 2.31 2.39 7.80
C MET A 8 1.06 2.70 8.61
N ARG A 9 1.20 2.69 9.95
CA ARG A 9 0.15 3.11 10.87
C ARG A 9 0.36 4.57 11.23
N ILE A 10 -0.67 5.38 11.04
CA ILE A 10 -0.68 6.78 11.44
C ILE A 10 -1.50 6.87 12.71
N ASP A 11 -0.82 7.11 13.82
CA ASP A 11 -1.43 7.18 15.14
C ASP A 11 -2.02 8.57 15.42
N VAL A 12 -3.00 8.94 14.59
CA VAL A 12 -3.76 10.20 14.70
C VAL A 12 -5.23 9.91 14.44
N GLY A 13 -6.12 10.37 15.33
CA GLY A 13 -7.56 10.26 15.19
C GLY A 13 -8.06 8.81 15.16
N ALA A 14 -8.77 8.41 14.10
CA ALA A 14 -9.40 7.08 13.98
C ALA A 14 -8.41 5.92 13.72
N GLY A 15 -7.10 6.18 13.69
CA GLY A 15 -6.07 5.18 13.42
C GLY A 15 -6.04 4.77 11.95
N TYR A 16 -5.44 5.61 11.12
CA TYR A 16 -5.32 5.37 9.68
C TYR A 16 -4.22 4.38 9.36
N ARG A 17 -4.43 3.63 8.27
CA ARG A 17 -3.41 2.76 7.67
C ARG A 17 -3.16 3.20 6.26
N VAL A 18 -1.88 3.31 5.91
CA VAL A 18 -1.40 3.62 4.57
C VAL A 18 -0.69 2.38 4.04
N TYR A 19 -1.08 1.92 2.85
CA TYR A 19 -0.38 0.84 2.17
C TYR A 19 0.48 1.39 1.05
N TYR A 20 1.74 0.96 1.00
CA TYR A 20 2.70 1.49 0.06
C TYR A 20 3.67 0.44 -0.47
N THR A 21 4.30 0.74 -1.60
CA THR A 21 5.46 0.00 -2.11
C THR A 21 6.63 0.95 -2.34
N ARG A 22 7.86 0.41 -2.39
CA ARG A 22 9.10 1.15 -2.63
C ARG A 22 9.73 0.68 -3.93
N GLN A 23 9.99 1.63 -4.83
CA GLN A 23 10.80 1.40 -6.04
C GLN A 23 12.11 2.20 -5.96
N GLY A 24 13.22 1.56 -6.33
CA GLY A 24 14.54 2.20 -6.42
C GLY A 24 15.01 2.95 -5.17
N THR A 25 15.62 4.12 -5.39
CA THR A 25 16.28 4.92 -4.35
C THR A 25 15.36 5.79 -3.51
N VAL A 26 14.07 5.97 -3.89
CA VAL A 26 12.91 6.30 -3.02
C VAL A 26 11.76 6.85 -3.88
N VAL A 27 10.75 6.01 -4.15
CA VAL A 27 9.38 6.45 -4.47
C VAL A 27 8.43 5.62 -3.62
N TYR A 28 7.65 6.29 -2.77
CA TYR A 28 6.58 5.67 -1.97
C TYR A 28 5.26 5.83 -2.72
N ILE A 29 4.75 4.74 -3.31
CA ILE A 29 3.46 4.79 -3.98
C ILE A 29 2.38 4.49 -2.95
N LEU A 30 1.53 5.48 -2.63
CA LEU A 30 0.34 5.26 -1.82
C LEU A 30 -0.66 4.45 -2.65
N LEU A 31 -0.86 3.19 -2.28
CA LEU A 31 -1.74 2.29 -3.02
C LEU A 31 -3.19 2.47 -2.57
N THR A 32 -3.41 2.62 -1.27
CA THR A 32 -4.73 2.89 -0.69
C THR A 32 -4.59 3.27 0.79
N GLY A 33 -5.62 3.90 1.34
CA GLY A 33 -5.74 4.25 2.75
C GLY A 33 -7.15 3.94 3.27
N GLY A 34 -7.22 3.44 4.50
CA GLY A 34 -8.49 3.02 5.09
C GLY A 34 -8.44 2.95 6.61
N ASN A 35 -9.55 2.53 7.21
CA ASN A 35 -9.65 2.34 8.65
C ASN A 35 -9.55 0.84 9.01
N LYS A 36 -9.68 0.51 10.30
CA LYS A 36 -9.57 -0.90 10.73
C LYS A 36 -10.66 -1.80 10.13
N ALA A 37 -11.87 -1.26 9.87
CA ALA A 37 -12.99 -2.04 9.37
C ALA A 37 -12.79 -2.51 7.92
N THR A 38 -12.04 -1.75 7.12
CA THR A 38 -11.78 -2.05 5.70
C THR A 38 -10.43 -2.73 5.45
N GLN A 39 -9.63 -2.95 6.50
CA GLN A 39 -8.23 -3.38 6.42
C GLN A 39 -7.99 -4.55 5.45
N ALA A 40 -8.81 -5.60 5.54
CA ALA A 40 -8.63 -6.79 4.71
C ALA A 40 -8.90 -6.53 3.22
N GLN A 41 -9.85 -5.64 2.89
CA GLN A 41 -10.14 -5.24 1.51
C GLN A 41 -9.03 -4.33 0.98
N ASP A 42 -8.57 -3.38 1.80
CA ASP A 42 -7.51 -2.45 1.45
C ASP A 42 -6.19 -3.17 1.14
N ILE A 43 -5.83 -4.20 1.94
CA ILE A 43 -4.65 -5.04 1.68
C ILE A 43 -4.74 -5.74 0.32
N LYS A 44 -5.89 -6.33 -0.01
CA LYS A 44 -6.07 -7.03 -1.30
C LYS A 44 -5.95 -6.08 -2.48
N GLN A 45 -6.55 -4.89 -2.35
CA GLN A 45 -6.47 -3.86 -3.37
C GLN A 45 -5.03 -3.35 -3.55
N ALA A 46 -4.32 -3.10 -2.45
CA ALA A 46 -2.93 -2.67 -2.48
C ALA A 46 -2.02 -3.69 -3.20
N ILE A 47 -2.18 -4.98 -2.90
CA ILE A 47 -1.41 -6.06 -3.57
C ILE A 47 -1.67 -6.04 -5.08
N ARG A 48 -2.93 -5.93 -5.50
CA ARG A 48 -3.28 -5.85 -6.93
C ARG A 48 -2.59 -4.66 -7.60
N MET A 49 -2.71 -3.48 -7.01
CA MET A 49 -2.10 -2.26 -7.57
C MET A 49 -0.57 -2.35 -7.64
N ALA A 50 0.07 -2.98 -6.65
CA ALA A 50 1.52 -3.20 -6.66
C ALA A 50 1.97 -4.17 -7.77
N ARG A 51 1.15 -5.16 -8.15
CA ARG A 51 1.42 -6.03 -9.30
C ARG A 51 1.31 -5.26 -10.60
N ASP A 52 0.21 -4.53 -10.78
CA ASP A 52 -0.04 -3.74 -12.00
C ASP A 52 1.10 -2.71 -12.24
N LEU A 53 1.64 -2.11 -11.17
CA LEU A 53 2.79 -1.20 -11.24
C LEU A 53 4.10 -1.86 -11.66
N LYS A 54 4.32 -3.14 -11.31
CA LYS A 54 5.51 -3.90 -11.76
C LYS A 54 5.37 -4.31 -13.23
N GLU A 55 4.18 -4.66 -13.65
CA GLU A 55 3.91 -5.12 -15.02
C GLU A 55 3.93 -3.97 -16.05
N SER A 56 3.66 -2.74 -15.62
CA SER A 56 3.61 -1.55 -16.48
C SER A 56 4.96 -0.84 -16.71
N GLY A 57 6.09 -1.42 -16.24
CA GLY A 57 7.44 -1.11 -16.72
C GLY A 57 7.85 0.37 -16.70
N HIS A 58 7.68 1.07 -15.57
CA HIS A 58 8.29 2.40 -15.34
C HIS A 58 9.65 2.30 -14.62
N ASP A 59 10.41 1.23 -14.86
CA ASP A 59 11.80 1.08 -14.38
C ASP A 59 12.79 1.95 -15.19
#